data_AF-A0A6L5QFP2-F1
#
_entry.id   AF-A0A6L5QFP2-F1
#
_cell.length_a   1.000
_cell.length_b   1.000
_cell.length_c   1.000
_cell.angle_alpha   90.00
_cell.angle_beta   90.00
_cell.angle_gamma   90.00
#
_symmetry.space_group_name_H-M   'P 1'
#
loop_
_entity.id
_entity.type
_entity.pdbx_description
1 polymer ?
#
loop_
_entity_poly.entity_id
_entity_poly.type
_entity_poly.pdbx_seq_one_letter_code
_entity_poly.pdbx_strand_id
1 'polypeptide(L)'
;MDQQKLRSLVFEKTGVKIDIDDPVFALVALNEAVLEDAVQRHVALIDAASQELAQQARLAGGVAAQAPSHKSAHDASNEIAPDHPPGYVPTPAAGPVRPIATQSPAVTPRELRLLGAAAGIALLSALIVLSGQAAFRKPAPALTAEQAQALQNADKMEKALQKLDPKLRAQLPVELQK
;
A
#
# COMPACT_ATOMS: atom_id res chain seq x y z
N MET A 1 13.85 -3.44 9.86
CA MET A 1 15.21 -2.84 9.76
C MET A 1 15.63 -2.16 11.07
N ASP A 2 16.92 -1.88 11.28
CA ASP A 2 17.46 -1.19 12.49
C ASP A 2 17.02 0.29 12.53
N GLN A 3 16.52 0.77 13.68
CA GLN A 3 15.96 2.12 13.84
C GLN A 3 16.97 3.22 13.49
N GLN A 4 18.26 3.02 13.77
CA GLN A 4 19.29 4.00 13.40
C GLN A 4 19.47 4.13 11.89
N LYS A 5 19.23 3.03 11.15
CA LYS A 5 19.34 2.97 9.70
C LYS A 5 18.17 3.68 9.03
N LEU A 6 16.95 3.53 9.57
CA LEU A 6 15.78 4.29 9.16
C LEU A 6 15.93 5.80 9.38
N ARG A 7 16.45 6.22 10.55
CA ARG A 7 16.69 7.65 10.84
C ARG A 7 17.64 8.27 9.83
N SER A 8 18.72 7.57 9.51
CA SER A 8 19.71 8.03 8.52
C SER A 8 19.12 8.15 7.12
N LEU A 9 18.28 7.18 6.72
CA LEU A 9 17.68 7.14 5.39
C LEU A 9 16.59 8.20 5.20
N VAL A 10 15.81 8.48 6.25
CA VAL A 10 14.83 9.58 6.22
C VAL A 10 15.55 10.93 6.24
N PHE A 11 16.61 11.08 7.04
CA PHE A 11 17.43 12.29 7.05
C PHE A 11 18.09 12.54 5.68
N GLU A 12 18.66 11.53 5.03
CA GLU A 12 19.22 11.69 3.68
C GLU A 12 18.18 12.09 2.63
N LYS A 13 16.98 11.50 2.69
CA LYS A 13 15.95 11.75 1.67
C LYS A 13 15.14 13.03 1.89
N THR A 14 15.04 13.51 3.13
CA THR A 14 14.18 14.64 3.48
C THR A 14 14.94 15.82 4.08
N GLY A 15 16.17 15.62 4.54
CA GLY A 15 16.95 16.60 5.29
C GLY A 15 16.47 16.81 6.73
N VAL A 16 15.41 16.09 7.16
CA VAL A 16 14.77 16.29 8.46
C VAL A 16 15.36 15.32 9.49
N LYS A 17 15.85 15.85 10.61
CA LYS A 17 16.26 15.03 11.77
C LYS A 17 15.02 14.65 12.56
N ILE A 18 14.72 13.36 12.59
CA ILE A 18 13.55 12.80 13.25
C ILE A 18 14.00 12.06 14.51
N ASP A 19 13.34 12.32 15.63
CA ASP A 19 13.57 11.60 16.89
C ASP A 19 12.71 10.34 17.01
N ILE A 20 13.08 9.44 17.93
CA ILE A 20 12.45 8.12 18.07
C ILE A 20 10.97 8.24 18.47
N ASP A 21 10.63 9.29 19.24
CA ASP A 21 9.27 9.59 19.67
C ASP A 21 8.46 10.38 18.63
N ASP A 22 9.02 10.65 17.45
CA ASP A 22 8.34 11.41 16.40
C ASP A 22 7.27 10.53 15.73
N PRO A 23 6.02 11.01 15.61
CA PRO A 23 4.94 10.28 14.95
C PRO A 23 5.27 9.88 13.50
N VAL A 24 6.11 10.63 12.78
CA VAL A 24 6.56 10.26 11.43
C VAL A 24 7.41 8.99 11.46
N PHE A 25 8.28 8.84 12.46
CA PHE A 25 9.11 7.65 12.61
C PHE A 25 8.27 6.41 12.93
N ALA A 26 7.28 6.58 13.82
CA ALA A 26 6.34 5.51 14.17
C ALA A 26 5.54 5.03 12.94
N LEU A 27 5.08 5.95 12.08
CA LEU A 27 4.34 5.61 10.85
C LEU A 27 5.23 4.89 9.82
N VAL A 28 6.48 5.33 9.65
CA VAL A 28 7.42 4.69 8.72
C VAL A 28 7.79 3.29 9.22
N ALA A 29 8.09 3.15 10.51
CA ALA A 29 8.41 1.86 11.12
C ALA A 29 7.21 0.88 11.08
N LEU A 30 5.99 1.39 11.33
CA LEU A 30 4.76 0.60 11.23
C LEU A 30 4.51 0.15 9.79
N ASN A 31 4.64 1.05 8.81
CA ASN A 31 4.49 0.71 7.41
C ASN A 31 5.52 -0.33 6.96
N GLU A 32 6.77 -0.23 7.41
CA GLU A 32 7.80 -1.24 7.11
C GLU A 32 7.45 -2.60 7.70
N ALA A 33 7.07 -2.66 8.98
CA ALA A 33 6.68 -3.92 9.64
C ALA A 33 5.45 -4.57 8.98
N VAL A 34 4.47 -3.76 8.58
CA VAL A 34 3.27 -4.25 7.88
C VAL A 34 3.61 -4.70 6.45
N LEU A 35 4.50 -4.00 5.74
CA LEU A 35 4.96 -4.45 4.43
C LEU A 35 5.73 -5.77 4.52
N GLU A 36 6.61 -5.91 5.50
CA GLU A 36 7.40 -7.14 5.70
C GLU A 36 6.49 -8.35 5.96
N ASP A 37 5.53 -8.21 6.88
CA ASP A 37 4.53 -9.24 7.18
C ASP A 37 3.65 -9.57 5.94
N ALA A 38 3.24 -8.56 5.18
CA ALA A 38 2.46 -8.77 3.96
C ALA A 38 3.27 -9.51 2.87
N VAL A 39 4.52 -9.11 2.63
CA VAL A 39 5.41 -9.77 1.67
C VAL A 39 5.68 -11.21 2.10
N GLN A 40 5.91 -11.45 3.39
CA GLN A 40 6.19 -12.79 3.90
C GLN A 40 4.98 -13.73 3.73
N ARG A 41 3.76 -13.24 3.94
CA ARG A 41 2.52 -13.98 3.63
C ARG A 41 2.39 -14.27 2.14
N HIS A 42 2.70 -13.30 1.27
CA HIS A 42 2.62 -13.51 -0.17
C HIS A 42 3.65 -14.53 -0.67
N VAL A 43 4.89 -14.49 -0.18
CA VAL A 43 5.91 -15.50 -0.50
C VAL A 43 5.44 -16.89 -0.07
N ALA A 44 4.93 -17.03 1.17
CA ALA A 44 4.42 -18.31 1.65
C ALA A 44 3.26 -18.85 0.80
N LEU A 45 2.36 -17.98 0.35
CA LEU A 45 1.26 -18.36 -0.54
C LEU A 45 1.75 -18.79 -1.93
N ILE A 46 2.75 -18.11 -2.49
CA ILE A 46 3.36 -18.47 -3.77
C ILE A 46 4.09 -19.81 -3.66
N ASP A 47 4.80 -20.04 -2.57
CA ASP A 47 5.50 -21.32 -2.33
C ASP A 47 4.50 -22.47 -2.22
N ALA A 48 3.40 -22.28 -1.51
CA ALA A 48 2.32 -23.27 -1.42
C ALA A 48 1.71 -23.56 -2.80
N ALA A 49 1.36 -22.52 -3.56
CA ALA A 49 0.82 -22.67 -4.91
C ALA A 49 1.82 -23.34 -5.88
N SER A 50 3.11 -23.04 -5.74
CA SER A 50 4.17 -23.65 -6.55
C SER A 50 4.35 -25.14 -6.22
N GLN A 51 4.23 -25.51 -4.94
CA GLN A 51 4.27 -26.92 -4.52
C GLN A 51 3.04 -27.68 -5.02
N GLU A 52 1.85 -27.10 -4.96
CA GLU A 52 0.63 -27.70 -5.53
C GLU A 52 0.75 -27.88 -7.04
N LEU A 53 1.25 -26.86 -7.75
CA LEU A 53 1.48 -26.94 -9.19
C LEU A 53 2.53 -28.02 -9.53
N ALA A 54 3.61 -28.13 -8.74
CA ALA A 54 4.62 -29.16 -8.92
C ALA A 54 4.06 -30.57 -8.64
N GLN A 55 3.17 -30.72 -7.67
CA GLN A 55 2.46 -31.97 -7.42
C GLN A 55 1.51 -32.32 -8.56
N GLN A 56 0.74 -31.35 -9.06
CA GLN A 56 -0.13 -31.52 -10.22
C GLN A 56 0.66 -31.90 -11.47
N ALA A 57 1.83 -31.29 -11.71
CA ALA A 57 2.72 -31.65 -12.82
C ALA A 57 3.28 -33.07 -12.69
N ARG A 58 3.57 -33.55 -11.47
CA ARG A 58 3.97 -34.94 -11.22
C ARG A 58 2.82 -35.92 -11.44
N LEU A 59 1.62 -35.59 -10.96
CA LEU A 59 0.40 -36.40 -11.16
C LEU A 59 -0.02 -36.44 -12.64
N ALA A 60 0.21 -35.35 -13.38
CA ALA A 60 0.01 -35.26 -14.82
C ALA A 60 1.14 -35.92 -15.64
N GLY A 61 2.11 -36.59 -15.00
CA GLY A 61 3.14 -37.40 -15.67
C GLY A 61 4.32 -36.61 -16.24
N GLY A 62 4.52 -35.36 -15.85
CA GLY A 62 5.41 -34.41 -16.56
C GLY A 62 6.87 -34.31 -16.12
N VAL A 63 7.36 -35.02 -15.10
CA VAL A 63 8.78 -34.91 -14.71
C VAL A 63 9.40 -36.28 -14.43
N ALA A 64 10.16 -36.77 -15.40
CA ALA A 64 11.05 -37.92 -15.27
C ALA A 64 12.12 -37.63 -14.22
N ALA A 65 12.04 -38.29 -13.07
CA ALA A 65 13.13 -38.36 -12.12
C ALA A 65 14.17 -39.36 -12.63
N GLN A 66 15.39 -38.87 -12.83
CA GLN A 66 16.53 -39.56 -13.42
C GLN A 66 17.26 -40.43 -12.36
N ALA A 67 17.36 -41.74 -12.65
CA ALA A 67 18.38 -42.74 -12.20
C ALA A 67 18.44 -43.14 -10.68
N PRO A 68 18.94 -44.34 -10.27
CA PRO A 68 19.92 -45.19 -10.97
C PRO A 68 19.64 -46.71 -11.05
N SER A 69 20.15 -47.28 -12.16
CA SER A 69 20.92 -48.52 -12.29
C SER A 69 20.67 -49.69 -11.32
N HIS A 70 19.98 -50.73 -11.79
CA HIS A 70 20.28 -52.11 -11.42
C HIS A 70 20.43 -52.99 -12.66
N LYS A 71 21.65 -53.52 -12.82
CA LYS A 71 22.00 -54.60 -13.73
C LYS A 71 21.26 -55.89 -13.34
N SER A 72 20.76 -56.63 -14.32
CA SER A 72 20.94 -58.08 -14.55
C SER A 72 19.86 -58.52 -15.56
N ALA A 73 20.24 -58.68 -16.83
CA ALA A 73 20.70 -59.95 -17.42
C ALA A 73 19.53 -60.85 -17.81
N HIS A 74 19.23 -60.85 -19.12
CA HIS A 74 18.56 -61.86 -19.97
C HIS A 74 17.94 -61.07 -21.13
N ASP A 75 17.99 -61.44 -22.39
CA ASP A 75 18.84 -62.30 -23.20
C ASP A 75 18.59 -61.77 -24.63
N ALA A 76 19.55 -61.95 -25.52
CA ALA A 76 19.53 -61.36 -26.84
C ALA A 76 18.33 -61.83 -27.67
N SER A 77 17.60 -60.91 -28.33
CA SER A 77 17.41 -60.87 -29.79
C SER A 77 16.24 -59.96 -30.19
N ASN A 78 16.50 -59.20 -31.25
CA ASN A 78 15.56 -58.65 -32.23
C ASN A 78 14.90 -57.26 -32.00
N GLU A 79 15.29 -56.38 -32.93
CA GLU A 79 14.52 -55.33 -33.61
C GLU A 79 14.42 -53.90 -33.04
N ILE A 80 14.45 -53.01 -34.03
CA ILE A 80 14.62 -51.57 -34.05
C ILE A 80 13.23 -50.91 -33.99
N ALA A 81 12.98 -50.07 -32.98
CA ALA A 81 12.13 -48.84 -32.86
C ALA A 81 10.81 -48.66 -33.69
N PRO A 82 9.90 -47.72 -33.33
CA PRO A 82 9.54 -47.11 -32.04
C PRO A 82 8.02 -47.23 -31.71
N ASP A 83 7.71 -47.40 -30.43
CA ASP A 83 6.35 -47.44 -29.89
C ASP A 83 5.64 -46.09 -30.04
N HIS A 84 4.61 -46.04 -30.89
CA HIS A 84 3.63 -44.95 -30.93
C HIS A 84 2.49 -45.30 -29.97
N PRO A 85 2.10 -44.45 -29.01
CA PRO A 85 0.92 -44.72 -28.18
C PRO A 85 -0.36 -44.66 -29.03
N PRO A 86 -1.27 -45.64 -28.93
CA PRO A 86 -2.51 -45.62 -29.69
C PRO A 86 -3.52 -44.68 -29.02
N GLY A 87 -4.16 -43.82 -29.80
CA GLY A 87 -5.51 -43.35 -29.48
C GLY A 87 -5.69 -41.91 -29.00
N TYR A 88 -5.04 -40.91 -29.61
CA TYR A 88 -5.58 -39.55 -29.59
C TYR A 88 -6.28 -39.23 -30.91
N VAL A 89 -7.60 -39.32 -30.92
CA VAL A 89 -8.47 -38.72 -31.94
C VAL A 89 -9.01 -37.40 -31.36
N PRO A 90 -8.71 -36.22 -31.94
CA PRO A 90 -9.32 -34.98 -31.49
C PRO A 90 -10.82 -35.04 -31.74
N THR A 91 -11.61 -35.02 -30.66
CA THR A 91 -13.06 -34.92 -30.72
C THR A 91 -13.44 -33.64 -31.48
N PRO A 92 -14.24 -33.70 -32.56
CA PRO A 92 -14.67 -32.49 -33.25
C PRO A 92 -15.52 -31.63 -32.31
N ALA A 93 -15.29 -30.32 -32.33
CA ALA A 93 -15.97 -29.34 -31.50
C ALA A 93 -17.49 -29.42 -31.68
N ALA A 94 -18.17 -30.05 -30.71
CA ALA A 94 -19.61 -30.19 -30.70
C ALA A 94 -20.25 -28.89 -30.21
N GLY A 95 -20.67 -28.05 -31.18
CA GLY A 95 -21.76 -27.09 -31.00
C GLY A 95 -21.37 -25.64 -30.67
N PRO A 96 -22.32 -24.70 -30.86
CA PRO A 96 -22.11 -23.29 -30.58
C PRO A 96 -21.83 -23.08 -29.09
N VAL A 97 -20.64 -22.57 -28.80
CA VAL A 97 -20.23 -22.15 -27.45
C VAL A 97 -21.22 -21.08 -26.96
N ARG A 98 -22.02 -21.41 -25.94
CA ARG A 98 -22.90 -20.43 -25.31
C ARG A 98 -22.05 -19.33 -24.67
N PRO A 99 -22.36 -18.04 -24.88
CA PRO A 99 -21.65 -16.95 -24.21
C PRO A 99 -21.83 -17.08 -22.69
N ILE A 100 -20.72 -17.05 -21.96
CA ILE A 100 -20.72 -16.96 -20.50
C ILE A 100 -21.23 -15.55 -20.16
N ALA A 101 -22.34 -15.46 -19.42
CA ALA A 101 -22.86 -14.18 -18.96
C ALA A 101 -21.84 -13.55 -17.98
N THR A 102 -21.12 -12.53 -18.44
CA THR A 102 -20.07 -11.81 -17.68
C THR A 102 -20.62 -10.72 -16.77
N GLN A 103 -21.92 -10.64 -16.55
CA GLN A 103 -22.50 -9.61 -15.69
C GLN A 103 -22.44 -10.04 -14.22
N SER A 104 -21.33 -9.69 -13.57
CA SER A 104 -21.26 -9.63 -12.12
C SER A 104 -22.10 -8.45 -11.63
N PRO A 105 -22.92 -8.61 -10.57
CA PRO A 105 -23.62 -7.48 -9.96
C PRO A 105 -22.61 -6.41 -9.54
N ALA A 106 -22.90 -5.14 -9.84
CA ALA A 106 -21.97 -4.04 -9.60
C ALA A 106 -21.59 -3.86 -8.12
N VAL A 107 -22.44 -4.32 -7.19
CA VAL A 107 -22.14 -4.36 -5.76
C VAL A 107 -22.80 -5.58 -5.13
N THR A 108 -22.03 -6.40 -4.43
CA THR A 108 -22.57 -7.56 -3.70
C THR A 108 -23.02 -7.17 -2.27
N PRO A 109 -23.99 -7.87 -1.66
CA PRO A 109 -24.39 -7.60 -0.27
C PRO A 109 -23.24 -7.77 0.73
N ARG A 110 -22.25 -8.61 0.40
CA ARG A 110 -21.02 -8.75 1.17
C ARG A 110 -20.16 -7.48 1.10
N GLU A 111 -20.02 -6.88 -0.08
CA GLU A 111 -19.32 -5.60 -0.26
C GLU A 111 -20.00 -4.46 0.48
N LEU A 112 -21.34 -4.38 0.50
CA LEU A 112 -22.05 -3.39 1.30
C LEU A 112 -21.77 -3.52 2.81
N ARG A 113 -21.70 -4.76 3.33
CA ARG A 113 -21.34 -5.00 4.73
C ARG A 113 -19.89 -4.62 5.01
N LEU A 114 -18.96 -4.95 4.10
CA LEU A 114 -17.56 -4.58 4.22
C LEU A 114 -17.36 -3.06 4.14
N LEU A 115 -18.08 -2.39 3.25
CA LEU A 115 -18.03 -0.93 3.09
C LEU A 115 -18.62 -0.23 4.32
N GLY A 116 -19.73 -0.74 4.86
CA GLY A 116 -20.30 -0.25 6.12
C GLY A 116 -19.35 -0.45 7.31
N ALA A 117 -18.71 -1.62 7.41
CA ALA A 117 -17.72 -1.88 8.45
C ALA A 117 -16.49 -0.96 8.32
N ALA A 118 -15.96 -0.79 7.10
CA ALA A 118 -14.84 0.10 6.84
C ALA A 118 -15.18 1.56 7.16
N ALA A 119 -16.37 2.04 6.76
CA ALA A 119 -16.85 3.37 7.11
C ALA A 119 -16.99 3.55 8.63
N GLY A 120 -17.50 2.53 9.34
CA GLY A 120 -17.60 2.54 10.79
C GLY A 120 -16.24 2.64 11.48
N ILE A 121 -15.27 1.82 11.06
CA ILE A 121 -13.90 1.87 11.58
C ILE A 121 -13.25 3.23 11.30
N ALA A 122 -13.43 3.77 10.09
CA ALA A 122 -12.91 5.08 9.72
C ALA A 122 -13.46 6.18 10.64
N LEU A 123 -14.78 6.21 10.87
CA LEU A 123 -15.40 7.18 11.77
C LEU A 123 -14.93 7.03 13.22
N LEU A 124 -14.86 5.79 13.74
CA LEU A 124 -14.36 5.53 15.09
C LEU A 124 -12.91 5.98 15.25
N SER A 125 -12.05 5.68 14.27
CA SER A 125 -10.64 6.10 14.30
C SER A 125 -10.51 7.63 14.27
N ALA A 126 -11.30 8.32 13.44
CA ALA A 126 -11.33 9.77 13.39
C ALA A 126 -11.76 10.39 14.73
N LEU A 127 -12.77 9.81 15.39
CA LEU A 127 -13.23 10.24 16.72
C LEU A 127 -12.18 10.01 17.79
N ILE A 128 -11.46 8.89 17.76
CA ILE A 128 -10.36 8.61 18.70
C ILE A 128 -9.24 9.62 18.49
N VAL A 129 -8.87 9.93 17.25
CA VAL A 129 -7.83 10.94 16.96
C VAL A 129 -8.28 12.32 17.41
N LEU A 130 -9.51 12.74 17.11
CA LEU A 130 -10.02 14.04 17.55
C LEU A 130 -10.10 14.15 19.07
N SER A 131 -10.58 13.11 19.75
CA SER A 131 -10.67 13.08 21.21
C SER A 131 -9.29 13.04 21.86
N GLY A 132 -8.33 12.30 21.30
CA GLY A 132 -6.93 12.35 21.72
C GLY A 132 -6.35 13.75 21.54
N GLN A 133 -6.54 14.38 20.38
CA GLN A 133 -6.12 15.76 20.16
C GLN A 133 -6.79 16.74 21.14
N ALA A 134 -8.07 16.56 21.47
CA ALA A 134 -8.75 17.39 22.44
C ALA A 134 -8.27 17.16 23.89
N ALA A 135 -7.97 15.91 24.26
CA ALA A 135 -7.50 15.56 25.59
C ALA A 135 -6.03 15.96 25.83
N PHE A 136 -5.19 15.93 24.79
CA PHE A 136 -3.75 16.21 24.89
C PHE A 136 -3.33 17.57 24.32
N ARG A 137 -4.21 18.31 23.63
CA ARG A 137 -3.89 19.70 23.27
C ARG A 137 -3.83 20.53 24.54
N LYS A 138 -2.62 20.99 24.85
CA LYS A 138 -2.43 22.17 25.67
C LYS A 138 -3.24 23.30 25.02
N PRO A 139 -4.02 24.08 25.79
CA PRO A 139 -4.68 25.26 25.23
C PRO A 139 -3.63 26.08 24.51
N ALA A 140 -3.95 26.58 23.31
CA ALA A 140 -3.07 27.45 22.57
C ALA A 140 -2.53 28.50 23.55
N PRO A 141 -1.21 28.74 23.59
CA PRO A 141 -0.64 29.72 24.52
C PRO A 141 -1.46 31.00 24.35
N ALA A 142 -2.05 31.46 25.46
CA ALA A 142 -2.81 32.70 25.46
C ALA A 142 -1.92 33.76 24.80
N LEU A 143 -2.48 34.53 23.86
CA LEU A 143 -1.76 35.61 23.20
C LEU A 143 -1.01 36.38 24.27
N THR A 144 0.31 36.44 24.14
CA THR A 144 1.12 37.23 25.06
C THR A 144 0.62 38.67 25.03
N ALA A 145 0.73 39.40 26.14
CA ALA A 145 0.24 40.78 26.20
C ALA A 145 0.81 41.65 25.04
N GLU A 146 2.05 41.37 24.64
CA GLU A 146 2.72 41.99 23.51
C GLU A 146 2.09 41.63 22.16
N GLN A 147 1.76 40.35 21.91
CA GLN A 147 1.07 39.92 20.68
C GLN A 147 -0.35 40.49 20.60
N ALA A 148 -1.08 40.51 21.73
CA ALA A 148 -2.41 41.11 21.79
C ALA A 148 -2.35 42.62 21.49
N GLN A 149 -1.33 43.31 21.99
CA GLN A 149 -1.11 44.73 21.70
C GLN A 149 -0.69 44.97 20.24
N ALA A 150 0.15 44.09 19.67
CA ALA A 150 0.54 44.14 18.27
C ALA A 150 -0.69 43.99 17.33
N LEU A 151 -1.60 43.07 17.65
CA LEU A 151 -2.87 42.89 16.92
C LEU A 151 -3.75 44.14 17.00
N GLN A 152 -3.92 44.74 18.19
CA GLN A 152 -4.69 45.98 18.34
C GLN A 152 -4.07 47.16 17.58
N ASN A 153 -2.74 47.23 17.54
CA ASN A 153 -2.03 48.26 16.78
C ASN A 153 -2.19 48.03 15.28
N ALA A 154 -2.08 46.79 14.81
CA ALA A 154 -2.32 46.43 13.42
C ALA A 154 -3.74 46.82 12.97
N ASP A 155 -4.77 46.51 13.76
CA ASP A 155 -6.16 46.90 13.48
C ASP A 155 -6.34 48.42 13.40
N LYS A 156 -5.68 49.18 14.29
CA LYS A 156 -5.70 50.65 14.26
C LYS A 156 -5.03 51.18 13.00
N MET A 157 -3.88 50.62 12.62
CA MET A 157 -3.16 51.02 11.42
C MET A 157 -3.92 50.67 10.15
N GLU A 158 -4.59 49.51 10.10
CA GLU A 158 -5.44 49.14 8.96
C GLU A 158 -6.61 50.10 8.80
N LYS A 159 -7.31 50.44 9.89
CA LYS A 159 -8.38 51.44 9.88
C LYS A 159 -7.88 52.83 9.49
N ALA A 160 -6.67 53.21 9.91
CA ALA A 160 -6.05 54.45 9.51
C ALA A 160 -5.70 54.44 8.01
N LEU A 161 -5.16 53.32 7.49
CA LEU A 161 -4.88 53.12 6.06
C LEU A 161 -6.16 53.24 5.22
N GLN A 162 -7.26 52.64 5.66
CA GLN A 162 -8.54 52.72 4.94
C GLN A 162 -9.08 54.16 4.86
N LYS A 163 -8.75 55.00 5.85
CA LYS A 163 -9.10 56.43 5.87
C LYS A 163 -8.14 57.32 5.07
N LEU A 164 -6.96 56.83 4.72
CA LEU A 164 -6.02 57.57 3.87
C LEU A 164 -6.54 57.66 2.43
N ASP A 165 -6.16 58.75 1.77
CA ASP A 165 -6.51 59.01 0.36
C ASP A 165 -6.01 57.85 -0.52
N PRO A 166 -6.82 57.32 -1.45
CA PRO A 166 -6.44 56.21 -2.34
C PRO A 166 -5.12 56.44 -3.10
N LYS A 167 -4.75 57.69 -3.43
CA LYS A 167 -3.47 57.98 -4.10
C LYS A 167 -2.24 57.71 -3.21
N LEU A 168 -2.35 57.98 -1.90
CA LEU A 168 -1.29 57.70 -0.91
C LEU A 168 -1.21 56.21 -0.59
N ARG A 169 -2.36 55.52 -0.53
CA ARG A 169 -2.41 54.05 -0.39
C ARG A 169 -1.69 53.31 -1.52
N ALA A 170 -1.77 53.80 -2.74
CA ALA A 170 -1.09 53.20 -3.89
C ALA A 170 0.45 53.40 -3.87
N GLN A 171 0.94 54.43 -3.17
CA GLN A 171 2.37 54.77 -3.11
C GLN A 171 3.09 54.09 -1.93
N LEU A 172 2.37 53.81 -0.83
CA LEU A 172 2.88 53.10 0.35
C LEU A 172 3.59 51.76 0.07
N PRO A 173 3.05 50.82 -0.75
CA PRO A 173 3.74 49.57 -1.04
C PRO A 173 5.02 49.77 -1.87
N VAL A 174 5.11 50.87 -2.63
CA VAL A 174 6.27 51.21 -3.46
C VAL A 174 7.39 51.80 -2.61
N GLU A 175 7.07 52.57 -1.57
CA GLU A 175 8.07 53.10 -0.64
C GLU A 175 8.57 52.07 0.37
N LEU A 176 7.72 51.15 0.84
CA LEU A 176 8.10 50.09 1.78
C LEU A 176 9.02 49.01 1.18
N GLN A 177 9.12 48.91 -0.15
CA GLN A 177 9.99 47.96 -0.85
C GLN A 177 11.37 48.55 -1.21
N LYS A 178 11.63 49.81 -0.84
CA LYS A 178 12.87 50.52 -1.11
C LYS A 178 13.81 50.47 0.10
#